data_AF-A0A966J230-F1
#
_entry.id   AF-A0A966J230-F1
#
_cell.length_a   1.000
_cell.length_b   1.000
_cell.length_c   1.000
_cell.angle_alpha   90.00
_cell.angle_beta   90.00
_cell.angle_gamma   90.00
#
_symmetry.space_group_name_H-M   'P 1'
#
loop_
_entity.id
_entity.type
_entity.pdbx_description
1 polymer ?
#
loop_
_entity_poly.entity_id
_entity_poly.type
_entity_poly.pdbx_seq_one_letter_code
_entity_poly.pdbx_strand_id
1 'polypeptide(L)'
;MTALAQHLEFAPPPPRDGARSFGLAVLVHLLLVAALTWGIQWNDSDTSVAVEAELWSALPTPAAPRAVEPDPPPPAPQAAP
;
A
#
# COMPACT_ATOMS: atom_id res chain seq x y z
N MET A 1 37.12 41.19 -4.12
CA MET A 1 36.48 40.38 -5.18
C MET A 1 37.40 39.27 -5.73
N THR A 2 38.62 39.10 -5.19
CA THR A 2 39.67 38.25 -5.75
C THR A 2 39.58 36.77 -5.34
N ALA A 3 39.02 36.47 -4.15
CA ALA A 3 39.01 35.12 -3.57
C ALA A 3 38.22 34.08 -4.40
N LEU A 4 37.13 34.48 -5.07
CA LEU A 4 36.34 33.57 -5.92
C LEU A 4 37.09 33.14 -7.18
N ALA A 5 37.98 34.00 -7.71
CA ALA A 5 38.75 33.70 -8.92
C ALA A 5 39.87 32.69 -8.65
N GLN A 6 40.51 32.77 -7.49
CA GLN A 6 41.55 31.84 -7.04
C GLN A 6 40.97 30.43 -6.86
N HIS A 7 39.73 30.33 -6.36
CA HIS A 7 39.09 29.03 -6.12
C HIS A 7 38.70 28.26 -7.41
N LEU A 8 38.69 28.93 -8.56
CA LEU A 8 38.33 28.33 -9.85
C LEU A 8 39.54 27.79 -10.63
N GLU A 9 40.77 28.14 -10.25
CA GLU A 9 42.00 27.69 -10.94
C GLU A 9 42.27 26.18 -10.78
N PHE A 10 41.67 25.56 -9.77
CA PHE A 10 41.69 24.12 -9.51
C PHE A 10 40.35 23.44 -9.83
N ALA A 11 39.39 24.15 -10.41
CA ALA A 11 38.09 23.56 -10.70
C ALA A 11 38.21 22.55 -11.87
N PRO A 12 37.63 21.35 -11.74
CA PRO A 12 37.58 20.40 -12.85
C PRO A 12 36.81 21.03 -14.03
N PRO A 13 37.20 20.72 -15.28
CA PRO A 13 36.51 21.23 -16.46
C PRO A 13 35.03 20.85 -16.40
N PRO A 14 34.12 21.75 -16.83
CA PRO A 14 32.69 21.49 -16.72
C PRO A 14 32.31 20.22 -17.50
N PRO A 15 31.50 19.32 -16.90
CA PRO A 15 31.09 18.10 -17.56
C PRO A 15 30.32 18.44 -18.85
N ARG A 16 30.73 17.83 -19.96
CA ARG A 16 30.25 18.16 -21.31
C ARG A 16 28.78 17.77 -21.55
N ASP A 17 28.23 16.89 -20.71
CA ASP A 17 26.94 16.22 -20.90
C ASP A 17 25.96 16.33 -19.72
N GLY A 18 26.21 17.24 -18.76
CA GLY A 18 25.38 17.40 -17.56
C GLY A 18 23.89 17.63 -17.84
N ALA A 19 23.53 18.25 -18.96
CA ALA A 19 22.13 18.47 -19.34
C ALA A 19 21.43 17.18 -19.79
N ARG A 20 22.15 16.26 -20.43
CA ARG A 20 21.60 14.98 -20.91
C ARG A 20 21.37 14.02 -19.76
N SER A 21 22.34 13.92 -18.85
CA SER A 21 22.22 13.10 -17.63
C SER A 21 21.09 13.61 -16.73
N PHE A 22 20.95 14.92 -16.57
CA PHE A 22 19.82 15.51 -15.85
C PHE A 22 18.48 15.22 -16.52
N GLY A 23 18.38 15.37 -17.84
CA GLY A 23 17.17 15.03 -18.60
C GLY A 23 16.77 13.56 -18.45
N LEU A 24 17.72 12.64 -18.55
CA LEU A 24 17.47 11.21 -18.31
C LEU A 24 17.03 10.92 -16.87
N ALA A 25 17.67 11.57 -15.90
CA ALA A 25 17.29 11.42 -14.49
C ALA A 25 15.82 11.82 -14.29
N VAL A 26 15.42 13.00 -14.76
CA VAL A 26 14.02 13.46 -14.66
C VAL A 26 13.08 12.49 -15.39
N LEU A 27 13.44 12.04 -16.60
CA LEU A 27 12.63 11.10 -17.36
C LEU A 27 12.39 9.79 -16.60
N VAL A 28 13.44 9.19 -16.02
CA VAL A 28 13.31 7.95 -15.23
C VAL A 28 12.41 8.15 -14.01
N HIS A 29 12.52 9.29 -13.32
CA HIS A 29 11.65 9.57 -12.18
C HIS A 29 10.19 9.72 -12.60
N LEU A 30 9.92 10.40 -13.72
CA LEU A 30 8.56 10.52 -14.27
C LEU A 30 7.99 9.16 -14.68
N LEU A 31 8.80 8.31 -15.30
CA LEU A 31 8.41 6.93 -15.63
C LEU A 31 8.09 6.11 -14.37
N LEU A 32 8.91 6.23 -13.33
CA LEU A 32 8.67 5.55 -12.05
C LEU A 32 7.36 6.01 -11.41
N VAL A 33 7.10 7.32 -11.35
CA VAL A 33 5.85 7.86 -10.82
C VAL A 33 4.66 7.35 -11.62
N ALA A 34 4.71 7.40 -12.95
CA ALA A 34 3.65 6.88 -13.80
C ALA A 34 3.39 5.38 -13.57
N ALA A 35 4.45 4.58 -13.47
CA ALA A 35 4.37 3.15 -13.19
C ALA A 35 3.75 2.88 -11.81
N LEU A 36 4.12 3.65 -10.78
CA LEU A 36 3.50 3.56 -9.44
C LEU A 36 2.03 3.98 -9.49
N THR A 37 1.69 5.06 -10.17
CA THR A 37 0.29 5.51 -10.29
C THR A 37 -0.56 4.43 -10.95
N TRP A 38 -0.10 3.84 -12.05
CA TRP A 38 -0.82 2.73 -12.71
C TRP A 38 -0.86 1.46 -11.85
N GLY A 39 0.27 1.11 -11.25
CA GLY A 39 0.42 -0.09 -10.42
C GLY A 39 -0.30 0.01 -9.07
N ILE A 40 -0.62 1.21 -8.58
CA ILE A 40 -1.47 1.41 -7.39
C ILE A 40 -2.93 1.41 -7.81
N GLN A 41 -3.28 2.11 -8.91
CA GLN A 41 -4.67 2.20 -9.36
C GLN A 41 -5.28 0.88 -9.83
N TRP A 42 -4.48 -0.15 -10.13
CA TRP A 42 -5.00 -1.42 -10.62
C TRP A 42 -5.88 -2.20 -9.62
N ASN A 43 -5.83 -1.86 -8.33
CA ASN A 43 -6.57 -2.53 -7.25
C ASN A 43 -7.14 -1.53 -6.23
N ASP A 44 -7.60 -0.37 -6.71
CA ASP A 44 -8.41 0.58 -5.92
C ASP A 44 -9.84 0.05 -5.63
N SER A 45 -10.04 -1.26 -5.71
CA SER A 45 -11.27 -1.93 -5.32
C SER A 45 -11.25 -2.15 -3.80
N ASP A 46 -12.00 -1.32 -3.09
CA ASP A 46 -12.68 -1.64 -1.83
C ASP A 46 -11.84 -1.98 -0.58
N THR A 47 -10.52 -1.77 -0.56
CA THR A 47 -9.74 -1.85 0.70
C THR A 47 -9.80 -0.52 1.48
N SER A 48 -10.99 0.09 1.51
CA SER A 48 -11.42 0.92 2.63
C SER A 48 -12.24 0.08 3.62
N VAL A 49 -12.06 -1.25 3.66
CA VAL A 49 -12.01 -1.93 4.95
C VAL A 49 -10.80 -1.33 5.66
N ALA A 50 -11.01 -0.18 6.30
CA ALA A 50 -10.18 0.28 7.39
C ALA A 50 -10.21 -0.87 8.40
N VAL A 51 -9.28 -1.80 8.25
CA VAL A 51 -8.88 -2.65 9.35
C VAL A 51 -8.33 -1.65 10.34
N GLU A 52 -9.19 -1.23 11.27
CA GLU A 52 -8.76 -0.53 12.46
C GLU A 52 -7.65 -1.41 13.00
N ALA A 53 -6.41 -0.91 12.86
CA ALA A 53 -5.28 -1.50 13.50
C ALA A 53 -5.59 -1.39 14.99
N GLU A 54 -6.20 -2.44 15.51
CA GLU A 54 -6.18 -2.83 16.89
C GLU A 54 -4.72 -3.10 17.26
N LEU A 55 -3.88 -2.06 17.20
CA LEU A 55 -2.46 -2.15 17.48
C LEU A 55 -2.25 -2.51 18.97
N TRP A 56 -3.33 -2.41 19.76
CA TRP A 56 -3.47 -2.83 21.15
C TRP A 56 -4.91 -3.22 21.53
N SER A 57 -5.77 -3.60 20.59
CA SER A 57 -7.09 -4.13 20.97
C SER A 57 -7.18 -5.64 20.72
N ALA A 58 -7.87 -6.28 21.64
CA ALA A 58 -8.09 -7.71 21.64
C ALA A 58 -9.00 -8.02 20.46
N LEU A 59 -8.44 -8.68 19.44
CA LEU A 59 -9.12 -9.33 18.32
C LEU A 59 -10.62 -9.49 18.61
N PRO A 60 -11.51 -8.75 17.90
CA PRO A 60 -12.93 -8.91 18.10
C PRO A 60 -13.27 -10.34 17.67
N THR A 61 -13.50 -11.21 18.64
CA THR A 61 -13.98 -12.56 18.38
C THR A 61 -15.36 -12.39 17.77
N PRO A 62 -15.58 -12.76 16.50
CA PRO A 62 -16.91 -12.70 15.92
C PRO A 62 -17.80 -13.54 16.82
N ALA A 63 -18.82 -12.92 17.42
CA ALA A 63 -19.81 -13.65 18.18
C ALA A 63 -20.35 -14.74 17.25
N ALA A 64 -20.05 -16.00 17.59
CA ALA A 64 -20.59 -17.13 16.86
C ALA A 64 -22.09 -16.86 16.72
N PRO A 65 -22.64 -16.87 15.49
CA PRO A 65 -24.08 -16.82 15.31
C PRO A 65 -24.69 -17.80 16.31
N ARG A 66 -25.56 -17.29 17.19
CA ARG A 66 -26.17 -18.12 18.24
C ARG A 66 -26.62 -19.40 17.57
N ALA A 67 -26.07 -20.54 17.99
CA ALA A 67 -26.52 -21.82 17.52
C ALA A 67 -28.04 -21.81 17.72
N VAL A 68 -28.77 -21.79 16.60
CA VAL A 68 -30.20 -22.03 16.64
C VAL A 68 -30.25 -23.48 17.10
N GLU A 69 -30.64 -23.68 18.36
CA GLU A 69 -30.87 -25.02 18.87
C GLU A 69 -31.84 -25.67 17.89
N PRO A 70 -31.46 -26.78 17.22
CA PRO A 70 -32.37 -27.42 16.29
C PRO A 70 -33.65 -27.74 17.06
N ASP A 71 -34.79 -27.39 16.44
CA ASP A 71 -36.12 -27.65 17.00
C ASP A 71 -36.15 -29.10 17.50
N PRO A 72 -36.62 -29.36 18.74
CA PRO A 72 -36.60 -30.69 19.31
C PRO A 72 -37.25 -31.69 18.34
N PRO A 73 -36.65 -32.88 18.15
CA PRO A 73 -37.16 -33.85 17.19
C PRO A 73 -38.63 -34.16 17.52
N PRO A 74 -39.50 -34.24 16.50
CA PRO A 74 -40.92 -34.49 16.71
C PRO A 74 -41.10 -35.79 17.51
N PRO A 75 -42.03 -35.82 18.47
CA PRO A 75 -42.25 -37.00 19.29
C PRO A 75 -42.54 -38.19 18.38
N ALA A 76 -41.79 -39.28 18.60
CA ALA A 76 -41.96 -40.51 17.87
C ALA A 76 -43.43 -40.97 17.97
N PRO A 77 -44.04 -41.44 16.86
CA PRO A 77 -45.41 -41.96 16.90
C PRO A 77 -45.52 -43.01 18.00
N GLN A 78 -46.43 -42.79 18.95
CA GLN A 78 -46.76 -43.79 19.95
C GLN A 78 -47.29 -45.02 19.22
N ALA A 79 -46.60 -46.16 19.38
CA ALA A 79 -47.12 -47.43 18.95
C ALA A 79 -48.38 -47.71 19.78
N ALA A 80 -49.54 -47.70 19.12
CA ALA A 80 -50.78 -48.14 19.73
C ALA A 80 -50.74 -49.68 19.86
N PRO A 81 -51.11 -50.26 21.02
CA PRO A 81 -51.40 -51.68 21.13
C PRO A 81 -52.70 -52.06 20.39
#